data_AF-A0A4S0JS99-F1
#
_entry.id   AF-A0A4S0JS99-F1
#
_cell.length_a   1.000
_cell.length_b   1.000
_cell.length_c   1.000
_cell.angle_alpha   90.00
_cell.angle_beta   90.00
_cell.angle_gamma   90.00
#
_symmetry.space_group_name_H-M   'P 1'
#
loop_
_entity.id
_entity.type
_entity.pdbx_description
1 polymer ?
#
loop_
_entity_poly.entity_id
_entity_poly.type
_entity_poly.pdbx_seq_one_letter_code
_entity_poly.pdbx_strand_id
1 'polypeptide(L)'
;LREQFNQRAKGLFLAYAQQADLDNLAAPFGVTRKQLTPPDPEAGTPAVFETDTEFRRRIQLAPEGLSVAGPEGAYIFHTLSADNAVLDASATSPAPGEVVVTVLARDGDGTPSDELLATVNA
;
A
#
# COMPACT_ATOMS: atom_id res chain seq x y z
N LEU A 1 6.65 -31.79 12.98
CA LEU A 1 5.37 -31.35 13.57
C LEU A 1 5.46 -29.99 14.28
N ARG A 2 6.27 -29.81 15.34
CA ARG A 2 6.38 -28.52 16.07
C ARG A 2 6.77 -27.35 15.17
N GLU A 3 7.79 -27.53 14.33
CA GLU A 3 8.24 -26.48 13.41
C GLU A 3 7.15 -26.09 12.41
N GLN A 4 6.53 -27.07 11.77
CA GLN A 4 5.43 -26.83 10.84
C GLN A 4 4.23 -26.13 11.50
N PHE A 5 3.92 -26.49 12.75
CA PHE A 5 2.88 -25.80 13.52
C PHE A 5 3.27 -24.34 13.78
N ASN A 6 4.50 -24.08 14.22
CA ASN A 6 4.98 -22.72 14.46
C ASN A 6 4.97 -21.87 13.18
N GLN A 7 5.37 -22.45 12.04
CA GLN A 7 5.34 -21.75 10.75
C GLN A 7 3.90 -21.41 10.33
N ARG A 8 2.94 -22.33 10.50
CA ARG A 8 1.52 -22.05 10.24
C ARG A 8 0.95 -21.00 11.18
N ALA A 9 1.32 -21.04 12.46
CA ALA A 9 0.88 -20.05 13.43
C ALA A 9 1.38 -18.64 13.09
N LYS A 10 2.60 -18.51 12.55
CA LYS A 10 3.14 -17.24 12.06
C LYS A 10 2.30 -16.63 10.94
N GLY A 11 1.79 -17.45 10.02
CA GLY A 11 0.90 -17.01 8.93
C GLY A 11 -0.38 -16.31 9.41
N LEU A 12 -0.80 -16.52 10.66
CA LEU A 12 -1.98 -15.89 11.25
C LEU A 12 -1.70 -14.48 11.81
N PHE A 13 -0.44 -14.06 11.88
CA PHE A 13 -0.05 -12.77 12.45
C PHE A 13 0.52 -11.86 11.37
N LEU A 14 -0.01 -10.65 11.28
CA LEU A 14 0.39 -9.65 10.29
C LEU A 14 1.91 -9.41 10.23
N ALA A 15 2.58 -9.48 11.38
CA ALA A 15 4.04 -9.30 11.49
C ALA A 15 4.87 -10.36 10.74
N TYR A 16 4.33 -11.57 10.52
CA TYR A 16 5.06 -12.69 9.92
C TYR A 16 4.41 -13.25 8.67
N ALA A 17 3.12 -13.00 8.46
CA ALA A 17 2.39 -13.48 7.29
C ALA A 17 3.05 -13.00 5.99
N GLN A 18 3.07 -13.88 4.99
CA GLN A 18 3.64 -13.65 3.68
C GLN A 18 2.67 -14.16 2.61
N GLN A 19 2.78 -13.61 1.39
CA GLN A 19 2.03 -14.09 0.22
C GLN A 19 0.52 -14.25 0.54
N ALA A 20 -0.06 -15.41 0.23
CA ALA A 20 -1.49 -15.68 0.40
C ALA A 20 -1.99 -15.54 1.85
N ASP A 21 -1.17 -15.83 2.86
CA ASP A 21 -1.55 -15.62 4.25
C ASP A 21 -1.75 -14.13 4.54
N LEU A 22 -0.86 -13.28 3.99
CA LEU A 22 -0.97 -11.84 4.11
C LEU A 22 -2.19 -11.29 3.34
N ASP A 23 -2.46 -11.84 2.15
CA ASP A 23 -3.64 -11.48 1.35
C ASP A 23 -4.94 -11.81 2.10
N ASN A 24 -5.00 -12.95 2.79
CA ASN A 24 -6.14 -13.33 3.63
C ASN A 24 -6.33 -12.37 4.82
N LEU A 25 -5.24 -11.89 5.43
CA LEU A 25 -5.32 -10.91 6.52
C LEU A 25 -5.76 -9.52 6.04
N ALA A 26 -5.53 -9.19 4.77
CA ALA A 26 -5.93 -7.93 4.15
C ALA A 26 -7.43 -7.88 3.82
N ALA A 27 -8.01 -9.03 3.47
CA ALA A 27 -9.38 -9.14 2.98
C ALA A 27 -10.46 -8.47 3.87
N PRO A 28 -10.43 -8.57 5.22
CA PRO A 28 -11.40 -7.88 6.08
C PRO A 28 -11.37 -6.35 5.98
N PHE A 29 -10.24 -5.78 5.54
CA PHE A 29 -10.06 -4.34 5.33
C PHE A 29 -10.34 -3.91 3.89
N GLY A 30 -10.70 -4.82 3.00
CA GLY A 30 -10.92 -4.53 1.58
C GLY A 30 -9.66 -4.12 0.82
N VAL A 31 -8.47 -4.37 1.38
CA VAL A 31 -7.19 -4.02 0.73
C VAL A 31 -6.73 -5.20 -0.11
N THR A 32 -6.45 -4.95 -1.38
CA THR A 32 -5.90 -5.94 -2.31
C THR A 32 -4.48 -5.58 -2.73
N ARG A 33 -3.72 -6.61 -3.10
CA ARG A 33 -2.35 -6.46 -3.58
C ARG A 33 -2.34 -5.71 -4.92
N LYS A 34 -1.50 -4.69 -5.01
CA LYS A 34 -1.30 -3.90 -6.22
C LYS A 34 -0.52 -4.68 -7.26
N GLN A 35 -1.07 -4.76 -8.46
CA GLN A 35 -0.36 -5.24 -9.65
C GLN A 35 0.34 -4.04 -10.30
N LEU A 36 1.64 -3.88 -10.03
CA LEU A 36 2.45 -2.78 -10.53
C LEU A 36 2.63 -2.83 -12.05
N THR A 37 2.82 -4.04 -12.60
CA THR A 37 2.99 -4.23 -14.04
C THR A 37 2.12 -5.40 -14.50
N PRO A 38 1.29 -5.24 -15.54
CA PRO A 38 0.52 -6.35 -16.10
C PRO A 38 1.44 -7.41 -16.72
N PRO A 39 0.96 -8.67 -16.82
CA PRO A 39 1.71 -9.70 -17.53
C PRO A 39 1.77 -9.37 -19.02
N ASP A 40 2.88 -9.71 -19.68
CA ASP A 40 3.02 -9.64 -21.14
C ASP A 40 3.03 -11.07 -21.73
N PRO A 41 1.94 -11.51 -22.38
CA PRO A 41 1.86 -12.83 -22.99
C PRO A 41 2.81 -13.03 -24.18
N GLU A 42 3.18 -11.97 -24.90
CA GLU A 42 4.05 -12.08 -26.07
C GLU A 42 5.52 -12.18 -25.67
N ALA A 43 5.94 -11.40 -24.67
CA ALA A 43 7.27 -11.52 -24.07
C ALA A 43 7.38 -12.69 -23.07
N GLY A 44 6.26 -13.29 -22.67
CA GLY A 44 6.20 -14.37 -21.68
C GLY A 44 6.55 -13.93 -20.26
N THR A 45 6.37 -12.64 -19.92
CA THR A 45 6.70 -12.11 -18.59
C THR A 45 5.48 -12.14 -17.67
N PRO A 46 5.65 -12.60 -16.41
CA PRO A 46 4.55 -12.61 -15.45
C PRO A 46 4.23 -11.21 -14.95
N ALA A 47 3.04 -11.05 -14.36
CA ALA A 47 2.66 -9.82 -13.69
C ALA A 47 3.59 -9.53 -12.51
N VAL A 48 3.90 -8.25 -12.29
CA VAL A 48 4.69 -7.79 -11.14
C VAL A 48 3.74 -7.16 -10.13
N PHE A 49 3.85 -7.59 -8.87
CA PHE A 49 3.05 -7.10 -7.76
C PHE A 49 3.91 -6.32 -6.76
N GLU A 50 3.27 -5.51 -5.92
CA GLU A 50 3.93 -4.87 -4.79
C GLU A 50 4.48 -5.91 -3.79
N THR A 51 5.50 -5.51 -3.05
CA THR A 51 6.16 -6.36 -2.07
C THR A 51 5.28 -6.62 -0.85
N ASP A 52 5.52 -7.72 -0.13
CA ASP A 52 4.83 -7.99 1.15
C ASP A 52 5.04 -6.90 2.19
N THR A 53 6.15 -6.18 2.13
CA THR A 53 6.45 -5.06 3.05
C THR A 53 5.55 -3.86 2.75
N GLU A 54 5.45 -3.44 1.49
CA GLU A 54 4.56 -2.36 1.05
C GLU A 54 3.10 -2.71 1.34
N PHE A 55 2.70 -3.95 0.98
CA PHE A 55 1.34 -4.42 1.20
C PHE A 55 0.97 -4.48 2.69
N ARG A 56 1.87 -5.00 3.54
CA ARG A 56 1.68 -5.03 4.99
C ARG A 56 1.50 -3.63 5.57
N ARG A 57 2.29 -2.65 5.12
CA ARG A 57 2.14 -1.26 5.56
C ARG A 57 0.75 -0.71 5.22
N ARG A 58 0.24 -0.97 4.01
CA ARG A 58 -1.11 -0.57 3.62
C ARG A 58 -2.18 -1.23 4.47
N ILE A 59 -2.03 -2.52 4.81
CA ILE A 59 -2.95 -3.22 5.73
C ILE A 59 -2.93 -2.57 7.12
N GLN A 60 -1.75 -2.22 7.65
CA GLN A 60 -1.63 -1.55 8.96
C GLN A 60 -2.30 -0.18 9.00
N LEU A 61 -2.25 0.55 7.89
CA LEU A 61 -2.86 1.88 7.76
C LEU A 61 -4.36 1.83 7.43
N ALA A 62 -4.89 0.69 6.95
CA ALA A 62 -6.27 0.58 6.52
C ALA A 62 -7.32 0.99 7.58
N PRO A 63 -7.15 0.67 8.89
CA PRO A 63 -8.04 1.17 9.93
C PRO A 63 -8.07 2.70 10.04
N GLU A 64 -6.95 3.38 9.78
CA GLU A 64 -6.89 4.85 9.80
C GLU A 64 -7.68 5.45 8.63
N GLY A 65 -7.66 4.79 7.47
CA GLY A 65 -8.43 5.18 6.28
C GLY A 65 -9.96 5.16 6.47
N LEU A 66 -10.47 4.48 7.50
CA LEU A 66 -11.90 4.50 7.86
C LEU A 66 -12.33 5.81 8.54
N SER A 67 -11.37 6.58 9.07
CA SER A 67 -11.65 7.84 9.72
C SER A 67 -11.78 8.96 8.69
N VAL A 68 -12.95 9.61 8.69
CA VAL A 68 -13.22 10.80 7.85
C VAL A 68 -12.78 12.11 8.51
N ALA A 69 -12.23 12.05 9.73
CA ALA A 69 -11.78 13.23 10.48
C ALA A 69 -10.39 13.75 10.04
N GLY A 70 -9.79 13.14 9.02
CA GLY A 70 -8.47 13.52 8.51
C GLY A 70 -7.29 13.26 9.45
N PRO A 71 -7.16 12.07 10.08
CA PRO A 71 -5.92 11.73 10.76
C PRO A 71 -4.79 11.57 9.74
N GLU A 72 -3.55 11.72 10.21
CA GLU A 72 -2.35 11.61 9.38
C GLU A 72 -2.32 10.33 8.53
N GLY A 73 -2.54 9.16 9.15
CA GLY A 73 -2.48 7.90 8.42
C GLY A 73 -3.65 7.68 7.45
N ALA A 74 -4.77 8.42 7.56
CA ALA A 74 -5.80 8.39 6.53
C ALA A 74 -5.29 9.02 5.22
N TYR A 75 -4.64 10.18 5.30
CA TYR A 75 -4.02 10.80 4.13
C TYR A 75 -2.98 9.88 3.50
N ILE A 76 -2.09 9.30 4.32
CA ILE A 76 -1.08 8.36 3.84
C ILE A 76 -1.74 7.13 3.18
N PHE A 77 -2.74 6.52 3.83
CA PHE A 77 -3.43 5.34 3.30
C PHE A 77 -4.07 5.60 1.93
N HIS A 78 -4.84 6.70 1.82
CA HIS A 78 -5.55 7.04 0.59
C HIS A 78 -4.57 7.39 -0.53
N THR A 79 -3.53 8.18 -0.24
CA THR A 79 -2.48 8.49 -1.23
C THR A 79 -1.75 7.24 -1.70
N LEU A 80 -1.33 6.36 -0.78
CA LEU A 80 -0.68 5.08 -1.13
C LEU A 80 -1.62 4.14 -1.87
N SER A 81 -2.93 4.32 -1.80
CA SER A 81 -3.92 3.45 -2.45
C SER A 81 -4.38 4.00 -3.80
N ALA A 82 -4.27 5.32 -4.03
CA ALA A 82 -4.76 6.01 -5.21
C ALA A 82 -4.24 5.44 -6.55
N ASP A 83 -2.92 5.20 -6.66
CA ASP A 83 -2.31 4.72 -7.90
C ASP A 83 -1.09 3.81 -7.64
N ASN A 84 -0.76 2.91 -8.57
CA ASN A 84 0.40 2.01 -8.48
C ASN A 84 1.74 2.75 -8.63
N ALA A 85 1.74 3.91 -9.28
CA ALA A 85 2.91 4.76 -9.46
C ALA A 85 3.33 5.49 -8.17
N VAL A 86 2.51 5.48 -7.12
CA VAL A 86 2.90 5.97 -5.78
C VAL A 86 3.80 4.93 -5.10
N LEU A 87 5.03 5.33 -4.79
CA LEU A 87 5.97 4.52 -4.01
C LEU A 87 5.80 4.76 -2.52
N ASP A 88 5.74 6.03 -2.10
CA ASP A 88 5.58 6.43 -0.71
C ASP A 88 4.80 7.74 -0.59
N ALA A 89 4.27 8.00 0.60
CA ALA A 89 3.64 9.25 0.97
C ALA A 89 3.87 9.58 2.44
N SER A 90 3.94 10.88 2.73
CA SER A 90 3.88 11.43 4.09
C SER A 90 2.86 12.55 4.17
N ALA A 91 2.29 12.78 5.35
CA ALA A 91 1.33 13.84 5.59
C ALA A 91 1.77 14.65 6.81
N THR A 92 1.74 15.98 6.70
CA THR A 92 2.07 16.89 7.80
C THR A 92 1.09 18.06 7.83
N SER A 93 0.97 18.73 8.98
CA SER A 93 0.13 19.92 9.13
C SER A 93 0.97 21.07 9.71
N PRO A 94 1.53 21.95 8.86
CA PRO A 94 2.38 23.05 9.32
C PRO A 94 1.59 24.14 10.04
N ALA A 95 0.30 24.27 9.75
CA ALA A 95 -0.63 25.19 10.39
C ALA A 95 -2.04 24.57 10.50
N PRO A 96 -2.88 25.01 11.46
CA PRO A 96 -4.25 24.53 11.57
C PRO A 96 -5.04 24.74 10.27
N GLY A 97 -5.67 23.67 9.77
CA GLY A 97 -6.44 23.69 8.52
C GLY A 97 -5.60 23.56 7.25
N GLU A 98 -4.27 23.42 7.38
CA GLU A 98 -3.36 23.15 6.26
C GLU A 98 -2.83 21.72 6.38
N VAL A 99 -2.98 20.94 5.30
CA VAL A 99 -2.43 19.58 5.20
C VAL A 99 -1.52 19.53 3.98
N VAL A 100 -0.27 19.13 4.20
CA VAL A 100 0.73 18.93 3.17
C VAL A 100 0.97 17.44 3.02
N VAL A 101 0.53 16.88 1.90
CA VAL A 101 0.83 15.49 1.51
C VAL A 101 2.00 15.50 0.54
N THR A 102 3.10 14.84 0.90
CA THR A 102 4.27 14.67 0.03
C THR A 102 4.17 13.31 -0.65
N VAL A 103 4.25 13.29 -1.98
CA VAL A 103 4.14 12.06 -2.80
C VAL A 103 5.50 11.74 -3.40
N LEU A 104 5.94 10.49 -3.25
CA LEU A 104 7.12 9.95 -3.93
C LEU A 104 6.65 9.01 -5.05
N ALA A 105 7.04 9.31 -6.29
CA ALA A 105 6.77 8.43 -7.42
C ALA A 105 7.71 7.22 -7.44
N ARG A 106 7.23 6.12 -8.02
CA ARG A 106 8.00 4.88 -8.18
C ARG A 106 9.01 4.95 -9.32
N ASP A 107 8.68 5.69 -10.37
CA ASP A 107 9.48 5.75 -11.59
C ASP A 107 10.45 6.94 -11.60
N GLY A 108 11.48 6.85 -12.44
CA GLY A 108 12.42 7.95 -12.69
C GLY A 108 13.23 8.33 -11.45
N ASP A 109 13.27 9.63 -11.16
CA ASP A 109 13.98 10.22 -10.02
C ASP A 109 13.08 10.40 -8.78
N GLY A 110 11.86 9.86 -8.81
CA GLY A 110 10.88 9.97 -7.74
C GLY A 110 9.97 11.20 -7.84
N THR A 111 10.15 12.06 -8.85
CA THR A 111 9.25 13.20 -9.07
C THR A 111 7.90 12.72 -9.63
N PRO A 112 6.77 12.99 -8.94
CA PRO A 112 5.45 12.63 -9.46
C PRO A 112 5.07 13.50 -10.66
N SER A 113 4.44 12.90 -11.67
CA SER A 113 3.88 13.66 -12.78
C SER A 113 2.62 14.42 -12.36
N ASP A 114 2.23 15.41 -13.15
CA ASP A 114 1.00 16.16 -12.92
C ASP A 114 -0.24 15.26 -12.96
N GLU A 115 -0.25 14.24 -13.82
CA GLU A 115 -1.33 13.24 -13.86
C GLU A 115 -1.40 12.42 -12.57
N LEU A 116 -0.26 12.01 -12.01
CA LEU A 116 -0.23 11.27 -10.76
C LEU A 116 -0.74 12.13 -9.60
N LEU A 117 -0.33 13.39 -9.53
CA LEU A 117 -0.83 14.34 -8.53
C LEU A 117 -2.33 14.61 -8.71
N ALA A 118 -2.83 14.68 -9.94
CA ALA A 118 -4.25 14.83 -10.20
C ALA A 118 -5.05 13.61 -9.71
N THR A 119 -4.56 12.38 -9.96
CA THR A 119 -5.19 11.15 -9.46
C THR A 119 -5.24 11.09 -7.94
N VAL A 120 -4.19 11.54 -7.26
CA VAL A 120 -4.15 11.58 -5.78
C VAL A 120 -5.12 12.64 -5.21
N ASN A 121 -5.39 13.72 -5.95
CA ASN A 121 -6.27 14.82 -5.51
C ASN A 121 -7.76 14.63 -5.87
N ALA A 122 -8.12 13.56 -6.59
CA ALA A 122 -9.48 13.28 -7.03
C ALA A 122 -10.37 12.73 -5.91
#